data_AF-A0A418Q6P3-F1
#
_entry.id   AF-A0A418Q6P3-F1
#
_cell.length_a   1.000
_cell.length_b   1.000
_cell.length_c   1.000
_cell.angle_alpha   90.00
_cell.angle_beta   90.00
_cell.angle_gamma   90.00
#
_symmetry.space_group_name_H-M   'P 1'
#
loop_
_entity.id
_entity.type
_entity.pdbx_description
1 polymer ?
#
loop_
_entity_poly.entity_id
_entity_poly.type
_entity_poly.pdbx_seq_one_letter_code
_entity_poly.pdbx_strand_id
1 'polypeptide(L)' 'MEPVIVDKTTGHELWTAAQCAEYSGTARGTFTSYAGRGRAPKPSARLHGLTLWDSTVIKEWQEKRQRQRDNKQDS' A
#
# COMPACT_ATOMS: atom_id res chain seq x y z
N MET A 1 7.17 -20.59 -4.41
CA MET A 1 7.11 -19.75 -5.63
C MET A 1 6.17 -18.61 -5.33
N GLU A 2 6.58 -17.36 -5.55
CA GLU A 2 5.79 -16.16 -5.23
C GLU A 2 5.68 -15.30 -6.50
N PRO A 3 4.54 -15.31 -7.21
CA PRO A 3 4.36 -14.52 -8.41
C PRO A 3 4.17 -13.04 -8.06
N VAL A 4 4.83 -12.15 -8.81
CA VAL A 4 4.73 -10.69 -8.65
C VAL A 4 4.11 -10.03 -9.88
N ILE A 5 3.37 -8.94 -9.68
CA ILE A 5 2.84 -8.11 -10.76
C ILE A 5 3.75 -6.90 -10.90
N VAL A 6 4.27 -6.69 -12.10
CA VAL A 6 5.13 -5.54 -12.41
C VAL A 6 4.46 -4.71 -13.49
N ASP A 7 4.36 -3.41 -13.26
CA ASP A 7 3.95 -2.46 -14.28
C ASP A 7 5.02 -2.40 -15.38
N LYS A 8 4.64 -2.71 -16.62
CA LYS A 8 5.58 -2.81 -17.74
C LYS A 8 6.24 -1.47 -18.11
N THR A 9 5.58 -0.35 -17.84
CA THR A 9 6.04 0.98 -18.27
C THR A 9 7.02 1.57 -17.27
N THR A 10 6.72 1.43 -15.98
CA THR A 10 7.52 1.99 -14.88
C THR A 10 8.52 0.99 -14.30
N GLY A 11 8.28 -0.31 -14.49
CA GLY A 11 9.03 -1.38 -13.81
C GLY A 11 8.67 -1.51 -12.33
N HIS A 12 7.67 -0.77 -11.84
CA HIS A 12 7.28 -0.79 -10.44
C HIS A 12 6.47 -2.03 -10.11
N GLU A 13 6.75 -2.60 -8.95
CA GLU A 13 5.95 -3.70 -8.42
C GLU A 13 4.59 -3.17 -7.95
N LEU A 14 3.54 -3.87 -8.38
CA LEU A 14 2.16 -3.59 -8.04
C LEU A 14 1.67 -4.61 -7.02
N TRP A 15 1.13 -4.10 -5.92
CA TRP A 15 0.60 -4.89 -4.82
C TRP A 15 -0.90 -4.96 -4.82
N THR A 16 -1.41 -6.13 -4.48
CA THR A 16 -2.83 -6.32 -4.13
C THR A 16 -3.16 -5.63 -2.80
N ALA A 17 -4.45 -5.46 -2.53
CA ALA A 17 -4.91 -4.98 -1.22
C ALA A 17 -4.42 -5.85 -0.05
N ALA A 18 -4.21 -7.15 -0.27
CA ALA A 18 -3.72 -8.06 0.76
C ALA A 18 -2.24 -7.79 1.08
N GLN A 19 -1.38 -7.68 0.06
CA GLN A 19 0.03 -7.35 0.23
C GLN A 19 0.24 -5.98 0.87
N CYS A 20 -0.56 -4.97 0.47
CA CYS A 20 -0.51 -3.65 1.10
C CYS A 20 -0.88 -3.69 2.58
N ALA A 21 -1.88 -4.50 2.93
CA ALA A 21 -2.36 -4.65 4.29
C ALA A 21 -1.32 -5.36 5.16
N GLU A 22 -0.75 -6.45 4.67
CA GLU A 22 0.35 -7.18 5.30
C GLU A 22 1.55 -6.27 5.57
N TYR A 23 2.04 -5.57 4.54
CA TYR A 23 3.18 -4.67 4.67
C TYR A 23 2.93 -3.53 5.67
N SER A 24 1.70 -2.99 5.68
CA SER A 24 1.34 -1.88 6.57
C SER A 24 0.94 -2.30 7.98
N GLY A 25 0.85 -3.60 8.28
CA GLY A 25 0.38 -4.12 9.56
C GLY A 25 -1.10 -3.86 9.82
N THR A 26 -1.94 -3.90 8.76
CA THR A 26 -3.39 -3.72 8.85
C THR A 26 -4.16 -4.90 8.24
N ALA A 27 -5.46 -5.01 8.53
CA ALA A 27 -6.31 -6.00 7.87
C ALA A 27 -6.69 -5.53 6.44
N ARG A 28 -6.85 -6.46 5.49
CA ARG A 28 -7.20 -6.14 4.08
C ARG A 28 -8.39 -5.19 3.94
N GLY A 29 -9.50 -5.48 4.63
CA GLY A 29 -10.71 -4.64 4.58
C GLY A 29 -10.50 -3.25 5.22
N THR A 30 -9.63 -3.16 6.23
CA THR A 30 -9.23 -1.90 6.84
C THR A 30 -8.39 -1.07 5.89
N PHE A 31 -7.42 -1.69 5.20
CA PHE A 31 -6.59 -1.03 4.21
C PHE A 31 -7.43 -0.46 3.06
N THR A 32 -8.34 -1.27 2.48
CA THR A 32 -9.22 -0.78 1.40
C THR A 32 -10.15 0.35 1.88
N SER A 33 -10.65 0.27 3.11
CA SER A 33 -11.42 1.34 3.75
C SER A 33 -10.60 2.63 3.92
N TYR A 34 -9.33 2.53 4.31
CA TYR A 34 -8.43 3.67 4.39
C TYR A 34 -8.17 4.30 3.02
N ALA A 35 -7.93 3.48 1.99
CA ALA A 35 -7.74 3.98 0.62
C ALA A 35 -8.99 4.73 0.12
N GLY A 36 -10.19 4.17 0.36
CA GLY A 36 -11.45 4.81 0.01
C GLY A 36 -11.72 6.13 0.77
N ARG A 37 -11.19 6.27 2.00
CA ARG A 37 -11.33 7.47 2.83
C ARG A 37 -10.15 8.45 2.71
N GLY A 38 -9.22 8.22 1.79
CA GLY A 38 -8.02 9.06 1.61
C GLY A 38 -7.01 9.00 2.76
N ARG A 39 -7.07 7.95 3.60
CA ARG A 39 -6.12 7.72 4.71
C ARG A 39 -4.97 6.77 4.34
N ALA A 40 -5.10 6.08 3.22
CA ALA A 40 -4.03 5.30 2.58
C ALA A 40 -3.92 5.72 1.11
N PRO A 41 -2.83 5.33 0.41
CA PRO A 41 -2.67 5.65 -1.00
C PRO A 41 -3.85 5.17 -1.85
N LYS A 42 -4.16 5.94 -2.89
CA LYS A 42 -5.19 5.56 -3.87
C LYS A 42 -4.69 4.38 -4.71
N PRO A 43 -5.59 3.53 -5.22
CA PRO A 43 -5.22 2.51 -6.20
C PRO A 43 -4.53 3.12 -7.42
N SER A 44 -3.47 2.46 -7.89
CA SER A 44 -2.73 2.84 -9.09
C SER A 44 -3.36 2.26 -10.35
N ALA A 45 -3.94 1.05 -10.27
CA ALA A 45 -4.52 0.38 -11.43
C ALA A 45 -5.64 -0.60 -11.04
N ARG A 46 -6.44 -0.97 -12.05
CA ARG A 46 -7.38 -2.09 -11.97
C ARG A 46 -7.08 -3.09 -13.08
N LEU A 47 -6.78 -4.34 -12.73
CA LEU A 47 -6.42 -5.40 -13.66
C LEU A 47 -7.30 -6.63 -13.40
N HIS A 48 -8.17 -6.99 -14.36
CA HIS A 48 -9.06 -8.16 -14.26
C HIS A 48 -9.83 -8.29 -12.92
N GLY A 49 -10.33 -7.17 -12.39
CA GLY A 49 -11.06 -7.14 -11.12
C GLY A 49 -10.16 -7.01 -9.88
N LEU A 50 -8.85 -7.18 -10.01
CA LEU A 50 -7.89 -6.83 -8.96
C LEU A 50 -7.68 -5.32 -8.95
N THR A 51 -7.74 -4.75 -7.75
CA THR A 51 -7.29 -3.39 -7.50
C THR A 51 -5.84 -3.46 -7.04
N LEU A 52 -4.98 -2.67 -7.66
CA LEU A 52 -3.54 -2.71 -7.46
C LEU A 52 -3.03 -1.35 -6.99
N TRP A 53 -2.01 -1.37 -6.15
CA TRP A 53 -1.31 -0.20 -5.63
C TRP A 53 0.16 -0.29 -5.99
N ASP A 54 0.77 0.85 -6.29
CA ASP A 54 2.22 0.92 -6.46
C ASP A 54 2.91 0.69 -5.11
N SER A 55 3.73 -0.37 -5.04
CA SER A 55 4.46 -0.74 -3.83
C SER A 55 5.36 0.38 -3.32
N THR A 56 5.94 1.19 -4.20
CA THR A 56 6.83 2.29 -3.82
C THR A 56 6.07 3.34 -3.03
N VAL A 57 4.88 3.71 -3.50
CA VAL A 57 3.99 4.66 -2.83
C VAL A 57 3.51 4.13 -1.48
N ILE A 58 3.26 2.82 -1.38
CA ILE A 58 2.87 2.18 -0.12
C ILE A 58 4.02 2.21 0.90
N LYS A 59 5.24 1.89 0.47
CA LYS A 59 6.45 1.95 1.30
C LYS A 59 6.67 3.36 1.84
N GLU A 60 6.67 4.37 0.96
CA GLU A 60 6.83 5.78 1.36
C GLU A 60 5.75 6.24 2.34
N TRP A 61 4.50 5.86 2.11
CA TRP A 61 3.39 6.20 3.00
C TRP A 61 3.57 5.56 4.38
N GLN A 62 3.96 4.30 4.44
CA GLN A 62 4.16 3.59 5.70
C GLN A 62 5.35 4.16 6.49
N GLU A 63 6.45 4.48 5.81
CA GLU A 63 7.61 5.13 6.44
C GLU A 63 7.22 6.48 7.07
N LYS A 64 6.44 7.32 6.36
CA LYS A 64 5.92 8.58 6.90
C LYS A 64 5.09 8.34 8.16
N ARG A 65 4.24 7.31 8.17
CA ARG A 65 3.42 6.95 9.33
C ARG A 65 4.23 6.48 10.52
N GLN A 66 5.28 5.68 10.28
CA GLN A 66 6.18 5.21 11.33
C GLN A 66 6.92 6.40 11.95
N ARG A 67 7.50 7.29 11.14
CA ARG A 67 8.15 8.52 11.64
C ARG A 67 7.23 9.40 12.48
N GLN A 68 5.97 9.55 12.07
CA GLN A 68 4.98 10.31 12.86
C GLN A 68 4.66 9.65 14.21
N ARG A 69 4.65 8.32 14.26
CA ARG A 69 4.45 7.58 15.51
C ARG A 69 5.65 7.74 16.43
N ASP A 70 6.85 7.62 15.89
CA ASP A 70 8.09 7.70 16.67
C ASP A 70 8.27 9.11 17.27
N ASN A 71 8.02 10.17 16.47
CA ASN A 71 8.04 11.55 16.97
C ASN A 71 7.04 11.84 18.09
N LYS A 72 5.94 11.09 18.18
CA LYS A 72 4.92 11.25 19.23
C LYS A 72 5.31 10.53 20.52
N GLN A 73 6.27 9.60 20.46
CA GLN A 73 6.73 8.82 21.61
C GLN A 73 7.80 9.57 22.43
N ASP A 74 8.51 10.53 21.80
CA ASP A 74 9.57 11.36 22.39
C ASP A 74 9.10 12.76 22.84
N SER A 75 7.78 13.04 22.85
CA SER A 75 7.17 14.31 23.30
C SER A 75 6.21 14.10 24.46
#